data_AF-A0A9P0VZU1-F1
#
_entry.id   AF-A0A9P0VZU1-F1
#
_cell.length_a   1.000
_cell.length_b   1.000
_cell.length_c   1.000
_cell.angle_alpha   90.00
_cell.angle_beta   90.00
_cell.angle_gamma   90.00
#
_symmetry.space_group_name_H-M   'P 1'
#
loop_
_entity.id
_entity.type
_entity.pdbx_description
1 polymer ?
#
loop_
_entity_poly.entity_id
_entity_poly.type
_entity_poly.pdbx_seq_one_letter_code
_entity_poly.pdbx_strand_id
1 'polypeptide(L)'
;MSSNSKPIQIEEFILAIKDLSDENLKSILSQLDNSISKLVESNETLAQEIETTKEAVSQLKPEESHEELKQDLVLYTETIEENNEVIANQKERVTQLNIELGRRGLKEPPSESLDSKAKELYL
;
A
#
# COMPACT_ATOMS: atom_id res chain seq x y z
N MET A 1 25.20 10.42 -1.05
CA MET A 1 24.61 9.43 -1.97
C MET A 1 23.14 9.30 -1.62
N SER A 2 22.27 10.02 -2.33
CA SER A 2 20.84 9.70 -2.41
C SER A 2 20.36 10.37 -3.69
N SER A 3 20.25 9.54 -4.71
CA SER A 3 19.67 9.88 -6.00
C SER A 3 18.30 10.49 -5.75
N ASN A 4 18.16 11.78 -6.04
CA ASN A 4 16.89 12.52 -6.18
C ASN A 4 16.06 11.92 -7.33
N SER A 5 15.73 10.63 -7.26
CA SER A 5 14.68 10.04 -8.06
C SER A 5 13.38 10.62 -7.52
N LYS A 6 13.05 11.85 -7.95
CA LYS A 6 11.76 12.44 -7.69
C LYS A 6 10.71 11.39 -8.09
N PRO A 7 9.75 11.06 -7.21
CA PRO A 7 8.63 10.23 -7.60
C PRO A 7 8.05 10.79 -8.90
N ILE A 8 7.89 9.95 -9.93
CA ILE A 8 7.24 10.34 -11.18
C ILE A 8 5.93 11.02 -10.80
N GLN A 9 5.78 12.28 -11.23
CA GLN A 9 4.60 13.07 -10.92
C GLN A 9 3.37 12.41 -11.56
N ILE A 10 2.22 12.50 -10.91
CA ILE A 10 1.03 11.78 -11.38
C ILE A 10 0.64 12.20 -12.80
N GLU A 11 0.89 13.46 -13.18
CA GLU A 11 0.65 14.01 -14.51
C GLU A 11 1.52 13.32 -15.58
N GLU A 12 2.80 13.10 -15.29
CA GLU A 12 3.72 12.38 -16.18
C GLU A 12 3.29 10.93 -16.34
N PHE A 13 2.85 10.30 -15.25
CA PHE A 13 2.31 8.94 -15.26
C PHE A 13 1.07 8.83 -16.15
N ILE A 14 0.11 9.75 -16.02
CA ILE A 14 -1.12 9.79 -16.84
C ILE A 14 -0.80 9.90 -18.34
N LEU A 15 0.21 10.69 -18.70
CA LEU A 15 0.63 10.80 -20.09
C LEU A 15 1.27 9.51 -20.59
N ALA A 16 2.18 8.93 -19.81
CA ALA A 16 2.90 7.71 -20.17
C ALA A 16 1.95 6.52 -20.42
N ILE A 17 0.91 6.35 -19.59
CA ILE A 17 0.00 5.20 -19.72
C ILE A 17 -0.87 5.25 -20.98
N LYS A 18 -1.03 6.40 -21.63
CA LYS A 18 -1.83 6.53 -22.87
C LYS A 18 -1.19 5.77 -24.04
N ASP A 19 0.13 5.68 -24.06
CA ASP A 19 0.90 5.06 -25.15
C ASP A 19 1.21 3.58 -24.90
N LEU A 20 0.88 3.05 -23.72
CA LEU A 20 1.12 1.65 -23.37
C LEU A 20 0.08 0.71 -23.99
N SER A 21 0.48 -0.53 -24.26
CA SER A 21 -0.45 -1.60 -24.62
C SER A 21 -1.33 -2.01 -23.44
N ASP A 22 -2.46 -2.63 -23.74
CA ASP A 22 -3.42 -3.10 -22.74
C ASP A 22 -2.80 -4.12 -21.77
N GLU A 23 -1.96 -5.01 -22.28
CA GLU A 23 -1.21 -5.99 -21.49
C GLU A 23 -0.25 -5.29 -20.52
N ASN A 24 0.43 -4.24 -20.96
CA ASN A 24 1.32 -3.45 -20.11
C ASN A 24 0.52 -2.72 -19.02
N LEU A 25 -0.64 -2.15 -19.34
CA LEU A 25 -1.51 -1.51 -18.35
C LEU A 25 -1.97 -2.49 -17.26
N LYS A 26 -2.42 -3.69 -17.66
CA LYS A 26 -2.83 -4.74 -16.71
C LYS A 26 -1.65 -5.24 -15.87
N SER A 27 -0.48 -5.38 -16.48
CA SER A 27 0.75 -5.78 -15.79
C SER A 27 1.15 -4.75 -14.73
N ILE A 28 1.17 -3.46 -15.06
CA ILE A 28 1.47 -2.38 -14.11
C ILE A 28 0.44 -2.33 -13.00
N LEU A 29 -0.86 -2.48 -13.32
CA LEU A 29 -1.92 -2.52 -12.31
C LEU A 29 -1.66 -3.64 -11.28
N SER A 30 -1.39 -4.87 -11.75
CA SER A 30 -1.07 -6.00 -10.86
C SER A 30 0.19 -5.76 -10.03
N GLN A 31 1.23 -5.14 -10.61
CA GLN A 31 2.45 -4.80 -9.88
C GLN A 31 2.19 -3.77 -8.77
N LEU A 32 1.37 -2.75 -9.03
CA LEU A 32 0.98 -1.76 -8.03
C LEU A 32 0.12 -2.40 -6.94
N ASP A 33 -0.86 -3.22 -7.27
CA ASP A 33 -1.70 -3.89 -6.26
C ASP A 33 -0.86 -4.80 -5.35
N ASN A 34 0.08 -5.55 -5.93
CA ASN A 34 1.01 -6.38 -5.17
C ASN A 34 1.94 -5.53 -4.27
N SER A 35 2.44 -4.40 -4.77
CA SER A 35 3.29 -3.51 -3.98
C SER A 35 2.52 -2.84 -2.84
N ILE A 36 1.27 -2.41 -3.08
CA ILE A 36 0.40 -1.86 -2.04
C ILE A 36 0.15 -2.92 -0.97
N SER A 37 -0.17 -4.15 -1.38
CA SER A 37 -0.47 -5.26 -0.46
C SER A 37 0.72 -5.53 0.48
N LYS A 38 1.94 -5.59 -0.07
CA LYS A 38 3.17 -5.76 0.73
C LYS A 38 3.44 -4.61 1.69
N LEU A 39 3.19 -3.37 1.27
CA LEU A 39 3.36 -2.20 2.16
C LEU A 39 2.32 -2.22 3.30
N VAL A 40 1.10 -2.66 3.02
CA VAL A 40 0.06 -2.84 4.04
C VAL A 40 0.45 -3.95 5.01
N GLU A 41 0.88 -5.11 4.53
CA GLU A 41 1.38 -6.22 5.39
C GLU A 41 2.58 -5.77 6.25
N SER A 42 3.49 -4.97 5.68
CA SER A 42 4.61 -4.39 6.42
C SER A 42 4.14 -3.43 7.51
N ASN A 43 3.15 -2.59 7.23
CA ASN A 43 2.58 -1.67 8.21
C ASN A 43 1.84 -2.42 9.33
N GLU A 44 1.13 -3.49 9.01
CA GLU A 44 0.50 -4.36 10.02
C GLU A 44 1.54 -4.99 10.95
N THR A 45 2.66 -5.47 10.39
CA THR A 45 3.78 -6.02 11.17
C THR A 45 4.39 -4.94 12.08
N LEU A 46 4.72 -3.77 11.54
CA LEU A 46 5.27 -2.66 12.33
C LEU A 46 4.31 -2.17 13.41
N ALA A 47 3.00 -2.17 13.16
CA ALA A 47 2.01 -1.82 14.17
C ALA A 47 2.00 -2.81 15.34
N GLN A 48 2.17 -4.10 15.07
CA GLN A 48 2.32 -5.12 16.13
C GLN A 48 3.59 -4.93 16.95
N GLU A 49 4.71 -4.59 16.29
CA GLU A 49 5.97 -4.28 16.98
C GLU A 49 5.87 -3.03 17.85
N ILE A 50 5.16 -1.99 17.38
CA ILE A 50 4.86 -0.79 18.17
C ILE A 50 4.08 -1.14 19.42
N GLU A 51 3.01 -1.94 19.32
CA GLU A 51 2.22 -2.32 20.48
C GLU A 51 3.04 -3.17 21.47
N THR A 52 3.80 -4.14 20.99
CA THR A 52 4.70 -4.97 21.82
C THR A 52 5.75 -4.11 22.53
N THR A 53 6.32 -3.13 21.82
CA THR A 53 7.34 -2.23 22.37
C THR A 53 6.75 -1.27 23.41
N LYS A 54 5.54 -0.75 23.18
CA LYS A 54 4.81 0.06 24.17
C LYS A 54 4.50 -0.73 25.43
N GLU A 55 4.05 -1.97 25.29
CA GLU A 55 3.81 -2.86 26.43
C GLU A 55 5.10 -3.09 27.23
N ALA A 56 6.21 -3.38 26.56
CA ALA A 56 7.52 -3.52 27.21
C ALA A 56 7.92 -2.25 27.98
N VAL A 57 7.79 -1.07 27.35
CA VAL A 57 8.08 0.22 28.00
C VAL A 57 7.19 0.47 29.22
N SER A 58 5.90 0.11 29.15
CA SER A 58 4.95 0.30 30.26
C SER A 58 5.25 -0.57 31.48
N GLN A 59 5.98 -1.66 31.32
CA GLN A 59 6.37 -2.59 32.38
C GLN A 59 7.71 -2.24 33.02
N LEU A 60 8.45 -1.26 32.48
CA LEU A 60 9.75 -0.84 33.00
C LEU A 60 9.61 -0.12 34.33
N LYS A 61 10.59 -0.34 35.21
CA LYS A 61 10.69 0.45 36.44
C LYS A 61 11.20 1.85 36.12
N PRO A 62 10.85 2.88 36.92
CA PRO A 62 11.32 4.26 36.72
C PRO A 62 12.85 4.41 36.72
N GLU A 63 13.56 3.43 37.27
CA GLU A 63 15.02 3.35 37.39
C GLU A 63 15.68 2.81 36.11
N GLU A 64 14.92 2.12 35.27
CA GLU A 64 15.38 1.45 34.05
C GLU A 64 15.16 2.38 32.85
N SER A 65 16.20 3.08 32.43
CA SER A 65 16.18 3.85 31.20
C SER A 65 16.34 2.92 30.00
N HIS A 66 15.35 2.89 29.09
CA HIS A 66 15.44 2.16 27.82
C HIS A 66 15.19 3.12 26.66
N GLU A 67 16.20 3.93 26.37
CA GLU A 67 16.19 4.85 25.23
C GLU A 67 16.15 4.11 23.88
N GLU A 68 16.65 2.88 23.81
CA GLU A 68 16.58 2.03 22.60
C GLU A 68 15.13 1.74 22.21
N LEU A 69 14.29 1.28 23.15
CA LEU A 69 12.88 1.01 22.87
C LEU A 69 12.10 2.27 22.44
N LYS A 70 12.44 3.43 23.00
CA LYS A 70 11.84 4.70 22.58
C LYS A 70 12.28 5.09 21.17
N GLN A 71 13.54 4.85 20.82
CA GLN A 71 14.05 5.07 19.46
C GLN A 71 13.39 4.13 18.46
N ASP A 72 13.22 2.85 18.82
CA ASP A 72 12.52 1.88 17.98
C ASP A 72 11.07 2.30 17.72
N LEU A 73 10.34 2.78 18.74
CA LEU A 73 8.99 3.31 18.57
C LEU A 73 8.93 4.47 17.59
N VAL A 74 9.87 5.41 17.67
CA VAL A 74 9.95 6.54 16.75
C VAL A 74 10.22 6.04 15.34
N LEU A 75 11.21 5.17 15.17
CA LEU A 75 11.58 4.61 13.87
C LEU A 75 10.44 3.84 13.20
N TYR A 76 9.73 2.98 13.95
CA TYR A 76 8.59 2.23 13.41
C TYR A 76 7.45 3.16 13.01
N THR A 77 7.20 4.21 13.80
CA THR A 77 6.16 5.20 13.48
C THR A 77 6.51 5.96 12.20
N GLU A 78 7.74 6.47 12.09
CA GLU A 78 8.23 7.16 10.89
C GLU A 78 8.16 6.25 9.66
N THR A 79 8.54 4.98 9.79
CA THR A 79 8.48 4.01 8.70
C THR A 79 7.05 3.77 8.21
N ILE A 80 6.07 3.69 9.13
CA ILE A 80 4.65 3.56 8.76
C ILE A 80 4.17 4.82 8.03
N GLU A 81 4.57 6.00 8.49
CA GLU A 81 4.22 7.27 7.83
C GLU A 81 4.75 7.34 6.40
N GLU A 82 6.03 7.01 6.19
CA GLU A 82 6.66 6.94 4.86
C GLU A 82 5.96 5.91 3.96
N ASN A 83 5.67 4.71 4.48
CA ASN A 83 4.94 3.69 3.74
C ASN A 83 3.54 4.16 3.33
N ASN A 84 2.85 4.92 4.20
CA ASN A 84 1.51 5.46 3.90
C ASN A 84 1.56 6.50 2.77
N GLU A 85 2.59 7.34 2.70
CA GLU A 85 2.77 8.26 1.56
C GLU A 85 2.97 7.50 0.25
N VAL A 86 3.78 6.43 0.27
CA VAL A 86 4.00 5.56 -0.89
C VAL A 86 2.70 4.86 -1.29
N ILE A 87 1.94 4.31 -0.35
CA ILE A 87 0.64 3.68 -0.60
C ILE A 87 -0.33 4.67 -1.23
N ALA A 88 -0.40 5.91 -0.72
CA ALA A 88 -1.28 6.95 -1.27
C ALA A 88 -0.94 7.25 -2.73
N ASN A 89 0.35 7.43 -3.05
CA ASN A 89 0.79 7.66 -4.42
C ASN A 89 0.49 6.46 -5.35
N GLN A 90 0.69 5.24 -4.87
CA GLN A 90 0.39 4.04 -5.66
C GLN A 90 -1.12 3.89 -5.91
N LYS A 91 -1.97 4.16 -4.92
CA LYS A 91 -3.43 4.17 -5.07
C LYS A 91 -3.91 5.21 -6.08
N GLU A 92 -3.27 6.38 -6.11
CA GLU A 92 -3.54 7.40 -7.12
C GLU A 92 -3.21 6.89 -8.53
N ARG A 93 -2.05 6.22 -8.71
CA ARG A 93 -1.67 5.58 -9.98
C ARG A 93 -2.64 4.47 -10.39
N VAL A 94 -3.06 3.62 -9.45
CA VAL A 94 -4.10 2.59 -9.68
C VAL A 94 -5.40 3.24 -10.16
N THR A 95 -5.78 4.38 -9.58
CA THR A 95 -6.97 5.12 -10.00
C THR A 95 -6.85 5.57 -11.46
N GLN A 96 -5.71 6.16 -11.84
CA GLN A 96 -5.48 6.62 -13.21
C GLN A 96 -5.42 5.46 -14.23
N LEU A 97 -4.81 4.34 -13.86
CA LEU A 97 -4.82 3.13 -14.70
C LEU A 97 -6.25 2.61 -14.91
N ASN A 98 -7.06 2.58 -13.85
CA ASN A 98 -8.45 2.14 -13.95
C ASN A 98 -9.30 3.07 -14.83
N ILE A 99 -9.02 4.38 -14.80
CA ILE A 99 -9.67 5.35 -15.70
C ILE A 99 -9.29 5.06 -17.15
N GLU A 100 -8.00 4.85 -17.44
CA GLU A 100 -7.53 4.56 -18.80
C GLU A 100 -8.04 3.21 -19.31
N LEU A 101 -8.00 2.16 -18.49
CA LEU A 101 -8.59 0.86 -18.81
C LEU A 101 -10.10 0.96 -19.06
N GLY A 102 -10.80 1.77 -18.26
CA GLY A 102 -12.22 2.08 -18.48
C GLY A 102 -12.47 2.78 -19.82
N ARG A 103 -11.64 3.76 -20.17
CA ARG A 103 -11.68 4.47 -21.46
C ARG A 103 -11.49 3.53 -22.65
N ARG A 104 -10.68 2.47 -22.49
CA ARG A 104 -10.44 1.43 -23.50
C ARG A 104 -11.50 0.32 -23.52
N GLY A 105 -12.46 0.34 -22.60
CA GLY A 105 -13.48 -0.72 -22.47
C GLY A 105 -12.92 -2.02 -21.87
N LEU A 106 -11.79 -1.95 -21.16
CA LEU A 106 -11.05 -3.09 -20.61
C LEU A 106 -11.13 -3.19 -19.08
N LYS A 107 -11.81 -2.25 -18.43
CA LYS A 107 -12.07 -2.35 -17.01
C LYS A 107 -13.00 -3.53 -16.78
N GLU A 108 -12.48 -4.57 -16.14
CA GLU A 108 -13.32 -5.68 -15.71
C GLU A 108 -14.41 -5.12 -14.79
N PRO A 109 -15.68 -5.49 -14.99
CA PRO A 109 -16.70 -5.19 -13.98
C PRO A 109 -16.19 -5.77 -12.65
N PRO A 110 -16.41 -5.09 -11.51
CA PRO A 110 -16.04 -5.64 -10.22
C PRO A 110 -16.58 -7.06 -10.18
N SER A 111 -15.69 -8.05 -10.08
CA SER A 111 -16.10 -9.43 -10.11
C SER A 111 -17.09 -9.60 -8.96
N GLU A 112 -18.35 -9.90 -9.30
CA GLU A 112 -19.28 -10.39 -8.29
C GLU A 112 -18.59 -11.60 -7.67
N SER A 113 -18.13 -11.43 -6.42
CA SER A 113 -17.45 -12.50 -5.73
C SER A 113 -18.35 -13.74 -5.79
N LEU A 114 -17.73 -14.89 -5.98
CA LEU A 114 -18.40 -16.19 -6.10
C LEU A 114 -19.26 -16.56 -4.87
N ASP A 115 -19.33 -15.72 -3.84
CA ASP A 115 -20.26 -15.83 -2.71
C ASP A 115 -21.74 -15.69 -3.11
N SER A 116 -22.05 -15.00 -4.21
CA SER A 116 -23.45 -14.80 -4.61
C SER A 116 -24.11 -16.08 -5.16
N LYS A 117 -23.32 -17.04 -5.67
CA LYS A 117 -23.85 -18.32 -6.18
C LYS A 117 -24.16 -19.35 -5.08
N ALA A 118 -23.69 -19.14 -3.85
CA ALA A 118 -23.98 -20.05 -2.74
C ALA A 118 -25.39 -19.84 -2.14
N LYS A 119 -26.05 -18.69 -2.41
CA LYS A 119 -27.38 -18.37 -1.86
C LYS A 119 -28.58 -18.87 -2.66
N GLU A 120 -28.41 -19.26 -3.93
CA GLU A 120 -29.51 -19.79 -4.74
C GLU A 120 -29.69 -21.32 -4.65
N LEU A 121 -28.79 -22.04 -3.97
CA LEU A 121 -28.88 -23.49 -3.78
C LEU A 121 -29.63 -23.92 -2.50
N TYR A 122 -30.18 -22.97 -1.74
CA TYR A 122 -30.95 -23.19 -0.50
C TYR A 122 -32.25 -22.37 -0.43
N LEU A 123 -32.96 -22.22 -1.55
CA LEU A 123 -34.36 -21.78 -1.60
C LEU A 123 -35.15 -22.79 -2.43
#